data_AF-A0A5D3FG71-F1
#
_entry.id   AF-A0A5D3FG71-F1
#
_cell.length_a   1.000
_cell.length_b   1.000
_cell.length_c   1.000
_cell.angle_alpha   90.00
_cell.angle_beta   90.00
_cell.angle_gamma   90.00
#
_symmetry.space_group_name_H-M   'P 1'
#
loop_
_entity.id
_entity.type
_entity.pdbx_description
1 polymer ?
#
loop_
_entity_poly.entity_id
_entity_poly.type
_entity_poly.pdbx_seq_one_letter_code
_entity_poly.pdbx_strand_id
1 'polypeptide(L)'
;MQLYGQVDSLYEAVRARAPQVEAARVHPGPLSAAKGQGGVESAEPTRYMRVSYGSSGPRRIIWDASLETYRWDSGPGIGARLGSDPSEAAARIARTLGAPLDPAPTAE
;
A
#
# COMPACT_ATOMS: atom_id res chain seq x y z
N MET A 1 2.17 10.17 -17.25
CA MET A 1 3.38 9.70 -16.53
C MET A 1 3.39 10.29 -15.12
N GLN A 2 2.76 9.64 -14.15
CA GLN A 2 2.87 10.05 -12.75
C GLN A 2 2.53 8.88 -11.82
N LEU A 3 3.33 7.82 -11.87
CA LEU A 3 3.30 6.69 -10.92
C LEU A 3 3.63 7.12 -9.47
N TYR A 4 4.01 8.38 -9.27
CA TYR A 4 4.39 8.96 -7.98
C TYR A 4 3.19 9.24 -7.07
N GLY A 5 1.98 9.40 -7.62
CA GLY A 5 0.80 9.88 -6.87
C GLY A 5 -0.04 8.78 -6.22
N GLN A 6 -0.21 7.62 -6.84
CA GLN A 6 -1.20 6.63 -6.39
C GLN A 6 -0.93 6.09 -4.98
N VAL A 7 0.28 5.60 -4.72
CA VAL A 7 0.63 5.11 -3.38
C VAL A 7 0.56 6.24 -2.33
N ASP A 8 0.80 7.49 -2.74
CA ASP A 8 0.67 8.66 -1.88
C ASP A 8 -0.80 8.98 -1.57
N SER A 9 -1.66 8.99 -2.58
CA SER A 9 -3.11 9.15 -2.43
C SER A 9 -3.73 8.06 -1.56
N LEU A 10 -3.24 6.81 -1.69
CA LEU A 10 -3.67 5.73 -0.80
C LEU A 10 -3.23 5.97 0.64
N TYR A 11 -1.99 6.43 0.85
CA TYR A 11 -1.49 6.75 2.17
C TYR A 11 -2.33 7.84 2.83
N GLU A 12 -2.64 8.92 2.10
CA GLU A 12 -3.51 9.99 2.60
C GLU A 12 -4.93 9.48 2.89
N ALA A 13 -5.50 8.66 2.00
CA ALA A 13 -6.82 8.07 2.22
C ALA A 13 -6.85 7.15 3.45
N VAL A 14 -5.82 6.34 3.69
CA VAL A 14 -5.71 5.52 4.90
C VAL A 14 -5.57 6.41 6.14
N ARG A 15 -4.76 7.47 6.08
CA ARG A 15 -4.65 8.42 7.19
C ARG A 15 -5.95 9.14 7.50
N ALA A 16 -6.77 9.44 6.49
CA ALA A 16 -8.07 10.07 6.65
C ALA A 16 -9.16 9.12 7.14
N ARG A 17 -9.21 7.89 6.60
CA ARG A 17 -10.29 6.91 6.87
C ARG A 17 -9.99 5.94 8.01
N ALA A 18 -8.73 5.67 8.26
CA ALA A 18 -8.28 4.67 9.23
C ALA A 18 -6.99 5.16 9.91
N PRO A 19 -7.04 6.26 10.68
CA PRO A 19 -5.86 6.85 11.32
C PRO A 19 -5.17 5.90 12.30
N GLN A 20 -5.88 4.86 12.78
CA GLN A 20 -5.33 3.82 13.64
C GLN A 20 -4.49 2.78 12.88
N VAL A 21 -4.61 2.69 11.56
CA VAL A 21 -3.75 1.83 10.75
C VAL A 21 -2.40 2.49 10.62
N GLU A 22 -1.35 1.80 11.06
CA GLU A 22 0.02 2.21 10.82
C GLU A 22 0.36 2.02 9.35
N ALA A 23 0.21 3.08 8.58
CA ALA A 23 0.65 3.16 7.19
C ALA A 23 2.07 3.75 7.12
N ALA A 24 2.95 3.12 6.33
CA ALA A 24 4.27 3.63 6.04
C ALA A 24 4.56 3.53 4.54
N ARG A 25 4.95 4.64 3.93
CA ARG A 25 5.41 4.69 2.54
C ARG A 25 6.84 4.18 2.49
N VAL A 26 7.06 3.04 1.83
CA VAL A 26 8.40 2.50 1.64
C VAL A 26 8.84 2.81 0.23
N HIS A 27 9.78 3.74 0.16
CA HIS A 27 10.54 4.04 -1.03
C HIS A 27 11.85 3.27 -0.89
N PRO A 28 12.01 2.08 -1.51
CA PRO A 28 13.35 1.61 -1.77
C PRO A 28 14.02 2.74 -2.55
N GLY A 29 14.98 3.42 -1.93
CA GLY A 29 15.83 4.37 -2.63
C GLY A 29 16.44 3.67 -3.84
N PRO A 30 17.02 4.41 -4.81
CA PRO A 30 17.85 3.75 -5.80
C PRO A 30 18.83 2.89 -5.01
N LEU A 31 18.73 1.57 -5.17
CA LEU A 31 19.77 0.67 -4.69
C LEU A 31 21.05 1.30 -5.22
N SER A 32 21.87 1.86 -4.33
CA SER A 32 23.28 1.97 -4.61
C SER A 32 23.62 0.58 -5.12
N ALA A 33 23.90 0.50 -6.40
CA ALA A 33 24.57 -0.63 -7.00
C ALA A 33 25.89 -0.75 -6.23
N ALA A 34 25.85 -1.45 -5.09
CA ALA A 34 27.01 -1.99 -4.46
C ALA A 34 27.52 -2.98 -5.50
N LYS A 35 28.44 -2.46 -6.32
CA LYS A 35 29.15 -3.12 -7.40
C LYS A 35 29.77 -4.40 -6.83
N GLY A 36 29.04 -5.50 -6.91
CA GLY A 36 29.38 -6.75 -6.26
C GLY A 36 28.75 -7.89 -7.05
N GLN A 37 29.38 -8.21 -8.18
CA GLN A 37 29.40 -9.51 -8.86
C GLN A 37 28.23 -10.47 -8.59
N GLY A 38 27.40 -10.65 -9.62
CA GLY A 38 26.73 -11.94 -9.86
C GLY A 38 25.56 -12.24 -8.93
N GLY A 39 24.45 -11.55 -9.10
CA GLY A 39 23.17 -11.94 -8.53
C GLY A 39 22.06 -11.27 -9.29
N VAL A 40 21.42 -12.02 -10.18
CA VAL A 40 20.17 -11.72 -10.90
C VAL A 40 19.53 -10.38 -10.54
N GLU A 41 19.58 -9.45 -11.50
CA GLU A 41 18.81 -8.21 -11.51
C GLU A 41 17.31 -8.56 -11.58
N SER A 42 16.74 -9.02 -10.47
CA SER A 42 15.29 -9.18 -10.35
C SER A 42 14.68 -7.79 -10.18
N ALA A 43 14.34 -7.21 -11.33
CA ALA A 43 13.23 -6.32 -11.60
C ALA A 43 12.72 -5.47 -10.42
N GLU A 44 13.07 -4.19 -10.51
CA GLU A 44 12.37 -3.01 -10.00
C GLU A 44 12.45 -2.72 -8.49
N PRO A 45 12.84 -1.48 -8.11
CA PRO A 45 12.52 -0.96 -6.78
C PRO A 45 11.00 -0.70 -6.73
N THR A 46 10.18 -1.75 -6.58
CA THR A 46 8.72 -1.58 -6.51
C THR A 46 8.39 -0.82 -5.25
N ARG A 47 8.01 0.45 -5.39
CA ARG A 47 7.57 1.31 -4.29
C ARG A 47 6.27 0.73 -3.72
N TYR A 48 6.24 0.46 -2.41
CA TYR A 48 5.09 -0.17 -1.74
C TYR A 48 4.68 0.58 -0.48
N MET A 49 3.41 0.47 -0.12
CA MET A 49 2.91 0.91 1.18
C MET A 49 2.84 -0.26 2.13
N ARG A 50 3.46 -0.10 3.30
CA ARG A 50 3.35 -1.05 4.40
C ARG A 50 2.20 -0.63 5.30
N VAL A 51 1.36 -1.58 5.67
CA VAL A 51 0.25 -1.35 6.61
C VAL A 51 0.27 -2.39 7.73
N SER A 52 0.04 -1.92 8.94
CA SER A 52 -0.07 -2.74 10.14
C SER A 52 -1.19 -2.23 11.05
N TYR A 53 -1.86 -3.12 11.77
CA TYR A 53 -2.79 -2.75 12.83
C TYR A 53 -2.72 -3.77 13.96
N GLY A 54 -2.25 -3.37 15.14
CA GLY A 54 -2.04 -4.29 16.27
C GLY A 54 -1.18 -5.50 15.86
N SER A 55 -1.69 -6.70 16.11
CA SER A 55 -1.04 -7.97 15.70
C SER A 55 -1.28 -8.36 14.23
N SER A 56 -2.15 -7.64 13.52
CA SER A 56 -2.43 -7.83 12.10
C SER A 56 -1.46 -6.98 11.27
N GLY A 57 -0.25 -7.50 11.04
CA GLY A 57 0.75 -6.82 10.22
C GLY A 57 2.17 -7.38 10.41
N PRO A 58 3.16 -6.89 9.64
CA PRO A 58 3.03 -5.94 8.53
C PRO A 58 2.60 -6.59 7.22
N ARG A 59 1.70 -5.93 6.49
CA ARG A 59 1.31 -6.28 5.11
C ARG A 59 1.80 -5.24 4.12
N ARG A 60 1.99 -5.64 2.87
CA ARG A 60 2.51 -4.78 1.79
C ARG A 60 1.47 -4.62 0.69
N ILE A 61 1.36 -3.42 0.16
CA ILE A 61 0.44 -3.04 -0.91
C ILE A 61 1.26 -2.38 -2.02
N ILE A 62 1.03 -2.81 -3.24
CA ILE A 62 1.61 -2.23 -4.45
C ILE A 62 0.50 -1.72 -5.35
N TRP A 63 0.84 -0.73 -6.18
CA TRP A 63 0.02 -0.34 -7.31
C TRP A 63 0.35 -1.24 -8.50
N ASP A 64 -0.65 -1.94 -9.02
CA ASP A 64 -0.54 -2.71 -10.25
C ASP A 64 -0.84 -1.77 -11.42
N ALA A 65 0.19 -1.36 -12.15
CA ALA A 65 0.03 -0.44 -13.28
C ALA A 65 -0.66 -1.09 -14.48
N SER A 66 -0.59 -2.42 -14.62
CA SER A 66 -1.23 -3.16 -15.71
C SER A 66 -2.73 -3.28 -15.52
N LEU A 67 -3.18 -3.45 -14.28
CA LEU A 67 -4.59 -3.53 -13.91
C LEU A 67 -5.14 -2.20 -13.36
N GLU A 68 -4.30 -1.17 -13.30
CA GLU A 68 -4.58 0.15 -12.73
C GLU A 68 -5.28 0.04 -11.36
N THR A 69 -4.77 -0.83 -10.47
CA THR A 69 -5.45 -1.16 -9.21
C THR A 69 -4.48 -1.42 -8.07
N TYR A 70 -4.85 -1.10 -6.84
CA TYR A 70 -4.08 -1.50 -5.67
C TYR A 70 -4.25 -3.00 -5.42
N ARG A 71 -3.16 -3.68 -5.05
CA ARG A 71 -3.19 -5.11 -4.71
C ARG A 71 -2.32 -5.40 -3.50
N TRP A 72 -2.68 -6.45 -2.78
CA TRP A 72 -1.81 -6.99 -1.75
C TRP A 72 -0.58 -7.64 -2.38
N ASP A 73 0.59 -7.20 -1.95
CA ASP A 73 1.88 -7.81 -2.30
C ASP A 73 2.29 -8.87 -1.26
N SER A 74 1.76 -8.79 -0.04
CA SER A 74 2.12 -9.72 1.05
C SER A 74 0.95 -10.01 1.98
N GLY A 75 0.99 -11.19 2.60
CA GLY A 75 -0.02 -11.67 3.56
C GLY A 75 -0.95 -12.74 2.98
N PRO A 76 -1.98 -13.16 3.75
CA PRO A 76 -2.87 -14.28 3.38
C PRO A 76 -3.78 -14.00 2.17
N GLY A 77 -3.74 -12.79 1.61
CA GLY A 77 -4.50 -12.37 0.42
C GLY A 77 -3.61 -11.84 -0.70
N ILE A 78 -2.36 -12.32 -0.81
CA ILE A 78 -1.43 -11.89 -1.86
C ILE A 78 -2.07 -11.97 -3.25
N GLY A 79 -1.90 -10.91 -4.05
CA GLY A 79 -2.52 -10.75 -5.37
C GLY A 79 -3.98 -10.30 -5.36
N ALA A 80 -4.65 -10.26 -4.19
CA ALA A 80 -6.04 -9.79 -4.13
C ALA A 80 -6.12 -8.27 -4.36
N ARG A 81 -7.10 -7.87 -5.17
CA ARG A 81 -7.31 -6.48 -5.60
C ARG A 81 -8.10 -5.71 -4.54
N LEU A 82 -7.55 -4.57 -4.17
CA LEU A 82 -8.14 -3.59 -3.27
C LEU A 82 -9.02 -2.58 -4.02
N GLY A 83 -8.86 -2.44 -5.33
CA GLY A 83 -9.59 -1.47 -6.15
C GLY A 83 -8.67 -0.35 -6.63
N SER A 84 -9.16 0.45 -7.57
CA SER A 84 -8.40 1.55 -8.18
C SER A 84 -8.56 2.85 -7.39
N ASP A 85 -9.68 3.00 -6.68
CA ASP A 85 -9.98 4.13 -5.81
C ASP A 85 -9.20 4.06 -4.49
N PRO A 86 -8.42 5.09 -4.12
CA PRO A 86 -7.63 5.09 -2.89
C PRO A 86 -8.50 5.07 -1.64
N SER A 87 -9.66 5.73 -1.66
CA SER A 87 -10.62 5.74 -0.54
C SER A 87 -11.26 4.37 -0.30
N GLU A 88 -11.66 3.68 -1.38
CA GLU A 88 -12.21 2.33 -1.28
C GLU A 88 -11.14 1.32 -0.87
N ALA A 89 -9.94 1.44 -1.42
CA ALA A 89 -8.80 0.62 -1.05
C ALA A 89 -8.45 0.81 0.44
N ALA A 90 -8.43 2.06 0.94
CA ALA A 90 -8.24 2.36 2.36
C ALA A 90 -9.30 1.70 3.25
N ALA A 91 -10.58 1.79 2.84
CA ALA A 91 -11.68 1.14 3.55
C ALA A 91 -11.50 -0.38 3.62
N ARG A 92 -11.12 -1.01 2.50
CA ARG A 92 -10.84 -2.44 2.43
C ARG A 92 -9.62 -2.84 3.25
N ILE A 93 -8.56 -2.04 3.25
CA ILE A 93 -7.37 -2.27 4.06
C ILE A 93 -7.74 -2.32 5.54
N ALA A 94 -8.43 -1.30 6.04
CA ALA A 94 -8.84 -1.24 7.45
C ALA A 94 -9.72 -2.45 7.82
N ARG A 95 -10.75 -2.75 7.01
CA ARG A 95 -11.60 -3.93 7.19
C ARG A 95 -10.81 -5.25 7.22
N THR A 96 -9.84 -5.39 6.31
CA THR A 96 -8.98 -6.57 6.23
C THR A 96 -8.06 -6.71 7.43
N LEU A 97 -7.60 -5.59 7.98
CA LEU A 97 -6.77 -5.54 9.18
C LEU A 97 -7.58 -5.62 10.48
N GLY A 98 -8.91 -5.46 10.40
CA GLY A 98 -9.79 -5.34 11.56
C GLY A 98 -9.72 -3.98 12.26
N ALA A 99 -9.16 -2.97 11.60
CA ALA A 99 -9.09 -1.62 12.13
C ALA A 99 -10.45 -0.93 12.00
N PRO A 100 -10.88 -0.16 13.00
CA PRO A 100 -12.07 0.66 12.88
C PRO A 100 -11.85 1.71 11.80
N LEU A 101 -12.86 1.83 10.95
CA LEU A 101 -12.95 2.93 9.99
C LEU A 101 -13.55 4.13 10.71
N ASP A 102 -12.92 5.29 10.55
CA ASP A 102 -13.55 6.54 10.91
C ASP A 102 -14.80 6.70 10.01
N PRO A 103 -16.00 6.86 10.59
CA PRO A 103 -17.17 7.17 9.79
C PRO A 103 -16.84 8.43 8.99
N ALA A 104 -17.14 8.43 7.68
CA ALA A 104 -17.02 9.65 6.89
C ALA A 104 -17.67 10.81 7.67
N PRO A 105 -17.16 12.05 7.60
CA PRO A 105 -17.93 13.17 8.10
C PRO A 105 -19.28 13.10 7.39
N THR A 106 -20.33 12.79 8.15
CA THR A 106 -21.70 12.98 7.73
C THR A 106 -21.77 14.47 7.41
N ALA A 107 -21.79 14.80 6.12
CA ALA A 107 -22.23 16.12 5.72
C ALA A 107 -23.72 16.16 6.08
N GLU A 108 -24.01 16.75 7.25
CA GLU A 108 -25.36 17.22 7.61
C GLU A 108 -25.79 18.37 6.69
#